data_AF-A0A8R1V503-F1
#
_entry.id   AF-A0A8R1V503-F1
#
_cell.length_a   1.000
_cell.length_b   1.000
_cell.length_c   1.000
_cell.angle_alpha   90.00
_cell.angle_beta   90.00
_cell.angle_gamma   90.00
#
_symmetry.space_group_name_H-M   'P 1'
#
loop_
_entity.id
_entity.type
_entity.pdbx_description
1 polymer ?
#
loop_
_entity_poly.entity_id
_entity_poly.type
_entity_poly.pdbx_seq_one_letter_code
_entity_poly.pdbx_strand_id
1 'polypeptide(L)'
;MESYDFDEGFSKLIDRKLEGVDTLELRRLATYVGMNEHTTATIDKLDEEEYASLQRALITVAAEGADAERGRFALRLLANVGQRSERHAGALPVSVLPSIRDLLMGSRHVPECAALLTMSAGELARTAALDPNLDTIVATVGHLWMSVEDDGTRSWLSAFVARLLELDGAFLANAFGELPSSAFTNLLHITEALCDGMVMGARAEGEFRMHPNNAQMLVDIVRRAHFDYTDEAREGPSTTTSSSSARFLPEYPNQLPLLLGCIASLATRRDLFGDVLQREGNEALVDCIVEMLDVTLHAEGCLQRAEETGEEEEERRPEDRPQRAPAFDSPRVLSSPSLSRMAAAFCKDASRQRAKERIGAMKCATVRAIGNLSAECASSRLRAGAGGAVVLCLAAARRRDHDDAFVTQWSIAALRYLCLGCPENQEILAAIDSAPTGIIDRDGLLAQLGLRVVTVEEEDGAAGPKKRAKLMPL
;
A
#
# COMPACT_ATOMS: atom_id res chain seq x y z
N MET A 1 33.34 -16.28 -33.92
CA MET A 1 32.11 -16.98 -33.51
C MET A 1 32.04 -18.23 -34.37
N GLU A 2 32.50 -19.36 -33.85
CA GLU A 2 32.29 -20.66 -34.51
C GLU A 2 30.77 -20.93 -34.56
N SER A 3 30.28 -21.49 -35.68
CA SER A 3 28.85 -21.80 -35.85
C SER A 3 28.46 -22.91 -34.87
N TYR A 4 28.01 -22.54 -33.68
CA TYR A 4 27.34 -23.46 -32.78
C TYR A 4 26.02 -23.88 -33.45
N ASP A 5 25.90 -25.17 -33.77
CA ASP A 5 24.67 -25.74 -34.31
C ASP A 5 23.62 -25.78 -33.19
N PHE A 6 22.83 -24.71 -33.12
CA PHE A 6 21.82 -24.54 -32.08
C PHE A 6 20.75 -25.61 -32.15
N ASP A 7 20.33 -26.03 -33.35
CA ASP A 7 19.28 -27.05 -33.49
C ASP A 7 19.76 -28.39 -32.92
N GLU A 8 21.04 -28.74 -33.12
CA GLU A 8 21.64 -29.93 -32.51
C GLU A 8 21.79 -29.77 -30.98
N GLY A 9 22.25 -28.61 -30.50
CA GLY A 9 22.42 -28.34 -29.06
C GLY A 9 21.09 -28.29 -28.29
N PHE A 10 20.06 -27.69 -28.87
CA PHE A 10 18.73 -27.57 -28.28
C PHE A 10 17.97 -28.90 -28.33
N SER A 11 18.07 -29.67 -29.42
CA SER A 11 17.52 -31.03 -29.47
C SER A 11 18.17 -31.93 -28.42
N LYS A 12 19.51 -31.87 -28.28
CA LYS A 12 20.23 -32.58 -27.20
C LYS A 12 19.78 -32.13 -25.82
N LEU A 13 19.45 -30.85 -25.62
CA LEU A 13 18.96 -30.33 -24.34
C LEU A 13 17.62 -30.96 -23.95
N ILE A 14 16.71 -31.09 -24.92
CA ILE A 14 15.39 -31.72 -24.75
C ILE A 14 15.54 -33.23 -24.51
N ASP A 15 16.39 -33.90 -25.29
CA ASP A 15 16.57 -35.36 -25.24
C ASP A 15 17.36 -35.85 -24.01
N ARG A 16 18.36 -35.10 -23.54
CA ARG A 16 19.28 -35.53 -22.46
C ARG A 16 18.81 -35.21 -21.05
N LYS A 17 17.64 -34.60 -20.86
CA LYS A 17 17.15 -34.14 -19.54
C LYS A 17 18.19 -33.33 -18.74
N LEU A 18 19.08 -32.61 -19.43
CA LEU A 18 20.16 -31.78 -18.87
C LEU A 18 21.26 -32.51 -18.07
N GLU A 19 21.29 -33.84 -18.04
CA GLU A 19 22.38 -34.59 -17.41
C GLU A 19 23.70 -34.34 -18.17
N GLY A 20 24.68 -33.74 -17.48
CA GLY A 20 26.01 -33.46 -18.03
C GLY A 20 26.15 -32.16 -18.84
N VAL A 21 25.11 -31.32 -18.93
CA VAL A 21 25.23 -29.98 -19.55
C VAL A 21 26.01 -29.04 -18.61
N ASP A 22 27.15 -28.53 -19.08
CA ASP A 22 28.02 -27.65 -18.29
C ASP A 22 27.54 -26.17 -18.30
N THR A 23 28.15 -25.37 -17.43
CA THR A 23 27.83 -23.95 -17.26
C THR A 23 28.12 -23.12 -18.52
N LEU A 24 29.14 -23.49 -19.30
CA LEU A 24 29.51 -22.79 -20.53
C LEU A 24 28.49 -23.04 -21.65
N GLU A 25 27.99 -24.27 -21.77
CA GLU A 25 26.96 -24.65 -22.72
C GLU A 25 25.63 -23.95 -22.42
N LEU A 26 25.18 -23.94 -21.15
CA LEU A 26 23.99 -23.19 -20.74
C LEU A 26 24.13 -21.69 -21.01
N ARG A 27 25.30 -21.11 -20.74
CA ARG A 27 25.57 -19.69 -21.05
C ARG A 27 25.47 -19.41 -22.56
N ARG A 28 26.04 -20.28 -23.40
CA ARG A 28 25.99 -20.15 -24.86
C ARG A 28 24.56 -20.25 -25.36
N LEU A 29 23.80 -21.22 -24.89
CA LEU A 29 22.39 -21.40 -25.25
C LEU A 29 21.53 -20.21 -24.80
N ALA A 30 21.65 -19.78 -23.53
CA ALA A 30 20.92 -18.63 -23.02
C ALA A 30 21.19 -17.37 -23.86
N THR A 31 22.47 -17.11 -24.18
CA THR A 31 22.87 -15.97 -25.02
C THR A 31 22.34 -16.10 -26.44
N TYR A 32 22.43 -17.29 -27.04
CA TYR A 32 22.00 -17.53 -28.41
C TYR A 32 20.49 -17.35 -28.56
N VAL A 33 19.67 -17.97 -27.70
CA VAL A 33 18.20 -17.79 -27.69
C VAL A 33 17.84 -16.32 -27.43
N GLY A 34 18.56 -15.67 -26.51
CA GLY A 34 18.36 -14.26 -26.21
C GLY A 34 18.65 -13.32 -27.38
N MET A 35 19.56 -13.68 -28.31
CA MET A 35 20.02 -12.80 -29.39
C MET A 35 19.53 -13.17 -30.80
N ASN A 36 19.08 -14.39 -31.04
CA ASN A 36 18.79 -14.88 -32.39
C ASN A 36 17.30 -15.16 -32.61
N GLU A 37 16.67 -14.40 -33.52
CA GLU A 37 15.24 -14.50 -33.85
C GLU A 37 14.85 -15.86 -34.47
N HIS A 38 15.79 -16.53 -35.15
CA HIS A 38 15.53 -17.84 -35.76
C HIS A 38 15.19 -18.93 -34.74
N THR A 39 15.53 -18.74 -33.46
CA THR A 39 15.18 -19.69 -32.39
C THR A 39 13.67 -19.84 -32.18
N THR A 40 12.90 -18.81 -32.50
CA THR A 40 11.43 -18.79 -32.35
C THR A 40 10.77 -19.98 -33.06
N ALA A 41 11.14 -20.22 -34.32
CA ALA A 41 10.56 -21.31 -35.11
C ALA A 41 10.94 -22.71 -34.60
N THR A 42 12.07 -22.84 -33.91
CA THR A 42 12.47 -24.11 -33.26
C THR A 42 11.73 -24.29 -31.94
N ILE A 43 11.56 -23.22 -31.15
CA ILE A 43 10.81 -23.24 -29.89
C ILE A 43 9.32 -23.53 -30.15
N ASP A 44 8.71 -22.91 -31.16
CA ASP A 44 7.28 -23.07 -31.48
C ASP A 44 6.92 -24.49 -31.96
N LYS A 45 7.91 -25.29 -32.37
CA LYS A 45 7.71 -26.70 -32.73
C LYS A 45 7.52 -27.60 -31.52
N LEU A 46 7.93 -27.16 -30.33
CA LEU A 46 7.72 -27.92 -29.11
C LEU A 46 6.21 -28.07 -28.87
N ASP A 47 5.79 -29.26 -28.50
CA ASP A 47 4.48 -29.42 -27.92
C ASP A 47 4.45 -28.96 -26.44
N GLU A 48 3.26 -28.94 -25.85
CA GLU A 48 3.08 -28.48 -24.47
C GLU A 48 3.80 -29.39 -23.45
N GLU A 49 3.91 -30.69 -23.73
CA GLU A 49 4.54 -31.67 -22.83
C GLU A 49 6.06 -31.59 -22.90
N GLU A 50 6.62 -31.43 -24.10
CA GLU A 50 8.03 -31.18 -24.36
C GLU A 50 8.47 -29.87 -23.71
N TYR A 51 7.68 -28.79 -23.89
CA TYR A 51 7.95 -27.51 -23.25
C TYR A 51 7.90 -27.64 -21.73
N ALA A 52 6.83 -28.20 -21.15
CA ALA A 52 6.73 -28.39 -19.70
C ALA A 52 7.87 -29.26 -19.13
N SER A 53 8.36 -30.24 -19.90
CA SER A 53 9.49 -31.08 -19.52
C SER A 53 10.81 -30.31 -19.54
N LEU A 54 11.04 -29.46 -20.54
CA LEU A 54 12.18 -28.54 -20.60
C LEU A 54 12.20 -27.60 -19.38
N GLN A 55 11.05 -27.04 -19.02
CA GLN A 55 10.93 -26.14 -17.87
C GLN A 55 11.27 -26.82 -16.55
N ARG A 56 10.70 -28.02 -16.33
CA ARG A 56 11.01 -28.86 -15.17
C ARG A 56 12.50 -29.12 -15.08
N ALA A 57 13.12 -29.53 -16.19
CA ALA A 57 14.55 -29.82 -16.22
C ALA A 57 15.40 -28.57 -15.87
N LEU A 58 15.14 -27.42 -16.49
CA LEU A 58 15.93 -26.20 -16.25
C LEU A 58 15.79 -25.70 -14.80
N ILE A 59 14.61 -25.83 -14.20
CA ILE A 59 14.38 -25.48 -12.81
C ILE A 59 15.08 -26.47 -11.86
N THR A 60 15.07 -27.78 -12.18
CA THR A 60 15.84 -28.77 -11.42
C THR A 60 17.34 -28.46 -11.46
N VAL A 61 17.90 -28.12 -12.63
CA VAL A 61 19.31 -27.70 -12.73
C VAL A 61 19.61 -26.47 -11.89
N ALA A 62 18.69 -25.51 -11.82
CA ALA A 62 18.84 -24.36 -10.94
C ALA A 62 18.80 -24.74 -9.45
N ALA A 63 17.97 -25.71 -9.08
CA ALA A 63 17.79 -26.16 -7.69
C ALA A 63 18.94 -27.03 -7.17
N GLU A 64 19.66 -27.76 -8.04
CA GLU A 64 20.75 -28.67 -7.65
C GLU A 64 21.95 -27.97 -6.96
N GLY A 65 22.02 -26.64 -6.96
CA GLY A 65 22.77 -25.84 -5.98
C GLY A 65 24.30 -25.93 -6.00
N ALA A 66 24.89 -26.84 -6.78
CA ALA A 66 26.33 -27.06 -6.84
C ALA A 66 27.10 -25.91 -7.52
N ASP A 67 26.47 -25.23 -8.48
CA ASP A 67 27.04 -24.08 -9.20
C ASP A 67 25.96 -23.00 -9.41
N ALA A 68 26.16 -21.83 -8.77
CA ALA A 68 25.23 -20.71 -8.86
C ALA A 68 25.21 -20.07 -10.27
N GLU A 69 26.30 -20.11 -11.03
CA GLU A 69 26.30 -19.62 -12.40
C GLU A 69 25.48 -20.55 -13.30
N ARG A 70 25.63 -21.88 -13.12
CA ARG A 70 24.85 -22.88 -13.85
C ARG A 70 23.36 -22.67 -13.67
N GLY A 71 22.90 -22.52 -12.43
CA GLY A 71 21.48 -22.27 -12.14
C GLY A 71 20.99 -20.93 -12.70
N ARG A 72 21.80 -19.88 -12.61
CA ARG A 72 21.49 -18.57 -13.20
C ARG A 72 21.29 -18.66 -14.71
N PHE A 73 22.18 -19.34 -15.44
CA PHE A 73 22.04 -19.48 -16.89
C PHE A 73 20.88 -20.39 -17.29
N ALA A 74 20.55 -21.41 -16.50
CA ALA A 74 19.36 -22.25 -16.72
C ALA A 74 18.06 -21.42 -16.63
N LEU A 75 17.91 -20.60 -15.59
CA LEU A 75 16.74 -19.73 -15.42
C LEU A 75 16.66 -18.65 -16.50
N ARG A 76 17.81 -18.08 -16.90
CA ARG A 76 17.86 -17.11 -18.01
C ARG A 76 17.51 -17.74 -19.35
N LEU A 77 17.97 -18.96 -19.61
CA LEU A 77 17.58 -19.70 -20.81
C LEU A 77 16.07 -19.89 -20.82
N LEU A 78 15.48 -20.32 -19.69
CA LEU A 78 14.04 -20.48 -19.56
C LEU A 78 13.27 -19.18 -19.82
N ALA A 79 13.69 -18.07 -19.22
CA ALA A 79 13.11 -16.75 -19.47
C ALA A 79 13.23 -16.37 -20.96
N ASN A 80 14.40 -16.53 -21.58
CA ASN A 80 14.60 -16.20 -22.98
C ASN A 80 13.72 -17.06 -23.91
N VAL A 81 13.58 -18.35 -23.63
CA VAL A 81 12.70 -19.24 -24.40
C VAL A 81 11.25 -18.77 -24.31
N GLY A 82 10.77 -18.45 -23.09
CA GLY A 82 9.42 -17.92 -22.87
C GLY A 82 9.18 -16.56 -23.53
N GLN A 83 10.18 -15.67 -23.61
CA GLN A 83 10.02 -14.38 -24.30
C GLN A 83 9.96 -14.50 -25.82
N ARG A 84 10.60 -15.54 -26.38
CA ARG A 84 10.73 -15.70 -27.84
C ARG A 84 9.49 -16.28 -28.51
N SER A 85 8.76 -17.15 -27.81
CA SER A 85 7.59 -17.83 -28.37
C SER A 85 6.31 -17.24 -27.80
N GLU A 86 5.45 -16.67 -28.66
CA GLU A 86 4.10 -16.26 -28.25
C GLU A 86 3.26 -17.45 -27.78
N ARG A 87 3.47 -18.63 -28.38
CA ARG A 87 2.77 -19.87 -28.03
C ARG A 87 3.07 -20.32 -26.60
N HIS A 88 4.33 -20.18 -26.17
CA HIS A 88 4.79 -20.61 -24.86
C HIS A 88 5.00 -19.44 -23.89
N ALA A 89 4.60 -18.23 -24.27
CA ALA A 89 4.85 -17.01 -23.50
C ALA A 89 4.21 -17.09 -22.12
N GLY A 90 5.06 -17.09 -21.09
CA GLY A 90 4.63 -17.08 -19.70
C GLY A 90 3.93 -18.35 -19.24
N ALA A 91 3.91 -19.42 -20.05
CA ALA A 91 3.37 -20.70 -19.60
C ALA A 91 4.32 -21.26 -18.54
N LEU A 92 3.85 -21.47 -17.32
CA LEU A 92 4.63 -22.06 -16.25
C LEU A 92 3.79 -23.13 -15.53
N PRO A 93 4.20 -24.41 -15.55
CA PRO A 93 3.44 -25.47 -14.92
C PRO A 93 3.31 -25.23 -13.42
N VAL A 94 2.09 -25.34 -12.88
CA VAL A 94 1.85 -25.19 -11.44
C VAL A 94 2.72 -26.13 -10.60
N SER A 95 3.06 -27.31 -11.14
CA SER A 95 3.93 -28.29 -10.49
C SER A 95 5.36 -27.80 -10.19
N VAL A 96 5.84 -26.74 -10.87
CA VAL A 96 7.20 -26.20 -10.64
C VAL A 96 7.24 -25.04 -9.63
N LEU A 97 6.08 -24.53 -9.20
CA LEU A 97 5.97 -23.44 -8.23
C LEU A 97 6.68 -23.74 -6.90
N PRO A 98 6.59 -24.95 -6.31
CA PRO A 98 7.35 -25.28 -5.09
C PRO A 98 8.87 -25.12 -5.27
N SER A 99 9.42 -25.59 -6.40
CA SER A 99 10.86 -25.46 -6.68
C SER A 99 11.28 -24.01 -6.90
N ILE A 100 10.44 -23.19 -7.52
CA ILE A 100 10.71 -21.74 -7.66
C ILE A 100 10.69 -21.05 -6.30
N ARG A 101 9.75 -21.44 -5.42
CA ARG A 101 9.73 -20.94 -4.04
C ARG A 101 11.02 -21.30 -3.29
N ASP A 102 11.50 -22.53 -3.43
CA ASP A 102 12.76 -22.95 -2.79
C ASP A 102 13.96 -22.14 -3.32
N LEU A 103 14.00 -21.87 -4.63
CA LEU A 103 15.01 -21.02 -5.25
C LEU A 103 14.96 -19.56 -4.76
N LEU A 104 13.76 -19.00 -4.58
CA LEU A 104 13.55 -17.68 -3.99
C LEU A 104 14.07 -17.62 -2.55
N MET A 105 13.73 -18.63 -1.74
CA MET A 105 14.18 -18.73 -0.34
C MET A 105 15.70 -18.93 -0.22
N GLY A 106 16.32 -19.56 -1.22
CA GLY A 106 17.77 -19.77 -1.30
C GLY A 106 18.60 -18.52 -1.62
N SER A 107 17.96 -17.36 -1.83
CA SER A 107 18.51 -16.00 -2.06
C SER A 107 19.47 -15.78 -3.25
N ARG A 108 20.03 -16.83 -3.85
CA ARG A 108 21.03 -16.74 -4.94
C ARG A 108 20.46 -16.36 -6.30
N HIS A 109 19.18 -16.64 -6.52
CA HIS A 109 18.53 -16.57 -7.83
C HIS A 109 17.27 -15.70 -7.82
N VAL A 110 17.12 -14.82 -6.82
CA VAL A 110 15.91 -14.01 -6.64
C VAL A 110 15.58 -13.19 -7.89
N PRO A 111 16.52 -12.45 -8.51
CA PRO A 111 16.20 -11.66 -9.71
C PRO A 111 15.73 -12.52 -10.88
N GLU A 112 16.41 -13.65 -11.14
CA GLU A 112 16.02 -14.57 -12.23
C GLU A 112 14.66 -15.23 -11.97
N CYS A 113 14.36 -15.64 -10.73
CA CYS A 113 13.06 -16.21 -10.38
C CYS A 113 11.94 -15.17 -10.47
N ALA A 114 12.18 -13.95 -9.98
CA ALA A 114 11.22 -12.86 -10.03
C ALA A 114 10.92 -12.43 -11.49
N ALA A 115 11.94 -12.39 -12.35
CA ALA A 115 11.74 -12.15 -13.79
C ALA A 115 10.89 -13.23 -14.45
N LEU A 116 11.18 -14.52 -14.17
CA LEU A 116 10.40 -15.64 -14.69
C LEU A 116 8.93 -15.59 -14.23
N LEU A 117 8.71 -15.32 -12.95
CA LEU A 117 7.37 -15.16 -12.37
C LEU A 117 6.63 -13.98 -12.99
N THR A 118 7.30 -12.84 -13.18
CA THR A 118 6.71 -11.65 -13.82
C THR A 118 6.22 -11.94 -15.24
N MET A 119 7.04 -12.64 -16.03
CA MET A 119 6.65 -13.04 -17.37
C MET A 119 5.48 -14.04 -17.39
N SER A 120 5.42 -14.90 -16.37
CA SER A 120 4.41 -15.95 -16.26
C SER A 120 3.13 -15.49 -15.55
N ALA A 121 3.11 -14.27 -15.01
CA ALA A 121 2.04 -13.76 -14.16
C ALA A 121 0.67 -13.86 -14.81
N GLY A 122 0.57 -13.62 -16.13
CA GLY A 122 -0.71 -13.70 -16.84
C GLY A 122 -1.28 -15.11 -16.95
N GLU A 123 -0.43 -16.12 -17.12
CA GLU A 123 -0.90 -17.52 -17.12
C GLU A 123 -1.14 -18.03 -15.70
N LEU A 124 -0.29 -17.65 -14.74
CA LEU A 124 -0.48 -17.98 -13.34
C LEU A 124 -1.78 -17.39 -12.79
N ALA A 125 -2.12 -16.15 -13.16
CA ALA A 125 -3.39 -15.52 -12.85
C ALA A 125 -4.60 -16.28 -13.42
N ARG A 126 -4.43 -17.07 -14.49
CA ARG A 126 -5.51 -17.88 -15.09
C ARG A 126 -5.59 -19.29 -14.52
N THR A 127 -4.45 -19.94 -14.36
CA THR A 127 -4.36 -21.39 -14.07
C THR A 127 -4.10 -21.70 -12.61
N ALA A 128 -3.51 -20.77 -11.86
CA ALA A 128 -3.06 -20.95 -10.49
C ALA A 128 -3.73 -19.97 -9.51
N ALA A 129 -4.78 -19.24 -9.93
CA ALA A 129 -5.43 -18.20 -9.11
C ALA A 129 -5.97 -18.69 -7.76
N LEU A 130 -6.29 -19.98 -7.66
CA LEU A 130 -6.76 -20.65 -6.44
C LEU A 130 -5.79 -21.75 -5.97
N ASP A 131 -4.58 -21.79 -6.53
CA ASP A 131 -3.59 -22.78 -6.16
C ASP A 131 -2.77 -22.29 -4.95
N PRO A 132 -2.69 -23.05 -3.86
CA PRO A 132 -2.00 -22.62 -2.64
C PRO A 132 -0.50 -22.40 -2.85
N ASN A 133 0.11 -22.97 -3.89
CA ASN A 133 1.52 -22.73 -4.19
C ASN A 133 1.73 -21.28 -4.67
N LEU A 134 0.77 -20.70 -5.41
CA LEU A 134 0.85 -19.29 -5.80
C LEU A 134 0.80 -18.39 -4.56
N ASP A 135 -0.10 -18.68 -3.61
CA ASP A 135 -0.17 -17.95 -2.33
C ASP A 135 1.14 -18.02 -1.55
N THR A 136 1.76 -19.20 -1.49
CA THR A 136 3.06 -19.34 -0.82
C THR A 136 4.18 -18.58 -1.53
N ILE A 137 4.16 -18.50 -2.86
CA ILE A 137 5.09 -17.67 -3.63
C ILE A 137 4.86 -16.19 -3.32
N VAL A 138 3.62 -15.72 -3.32
CA VAL A 138 3.28 -14.32 -3.02
C VAL A 138 3.74 -13.96 -1.60
N ALA A 139 3.51 -14.83 -0.62
CA ALA A 139 4.01 -14.65 0.74
C ALA A 139 5.54 -14.58 0.79
N THR A 140 6.24 -15.46 0.07
CA THR A 140 7.71 -15.46 -0.04
C THR A 140 8.23 -14.18 -0.71
N VAL A 141 7.58 -13.73 -1.78
CA VAL A 141 7.92 -12.47 -2.47
C VAL A 141 7.76 -11.28 -1.52
N GLY A 142 6.65 -11.21 -0.77
CA GLY A 142 6.43 -10.20 0.27
C GLY A 142 7.54 -10.20 1.32
N HIS A 143 7.90 -11.38 1.84
CA HIS A 143 8.97 -11.50 2.82
C HIS A 143 10.33 -11.05 2.28
N LEU A 144 10.68 -11.46 1.06
CA LEU A 144 11.94 -11.10 0.43
C LEU A 144 12.01 -9.60 0.15
N TRP A 145 10.92 -8.99 -0.31
CA TRP A 145 10.89 -7.55 -0.60
C TRP A 145 11.22 -6.71 0.65
N MET A 146 10.70 -7.11 1.81
CA MET A 146 11.00 -6.48 3.09
C MET A 146 12.45 -6.71 3.55
N SER A 147 13.08 -7.81 3.13
CA SER A 147 14.38 -8.25 3.64
C SER A 147 15.57 -7.88 2.75
N VAL A 148 15.35 -7.66 1.45
CA VAL A 148 16.40 -7.32 0.49
C VAL A 148 16.60 -5.81 0.47
N GLU A 149 17.85 -5.34 0.53
CA GLU A 149 18.20 -3.91 0.43
C GLU A 149 18.46 -3.45 -1.02
N ASP A 150 18.72 -4.39 -1.93
CA ASP A 150 18.99 -4.11 -3.35
C ASP A 150 17.72 -3.66 -4.11
N ASP A 151 17.73 -2.41 -4.58
CA ASP A 151 16.63 -1.80 -5.32
C ASP A 151 16.32 -2.53 -6.63
N GLY A 152 17.34 -3.12 -7.29
CA GLY A 152 17.15 -3.88 -8.52
C GLY A 152 16.30 -5.14 -8.29
N THR A 153 16.59 -5.88 -7.23
CA THR A 153 15.84 -7.05 -6.80
C THR A 153 14.44 -6.68 -6.33
N ARG A 154 14.30 -5.61 -5.52
CA ARG A 154 12.98 -5.09 -5.13
C ARG A 154 12.13 -4.72 -6.34
N SER A 155 12.72 -4.11 -7.36
CA SER A 155 12.02 -3.76 -8.60
C SER A 155 11.44 -4.98 -9.33
N TRP A 156 12.21 -6.08 -9.41
CA TRP A 156 11.71 -7.33 -10.01
C TRP A 156 10.61 -7.99 -9.19
N LEU A 157 10.73 -8.00 -7.86
CA LEU A 157 9.69 -8.52 -6.97
C LEU A 157 8.40 -7.68 -7.08
N SER A 158 8.53 -6.36 -7.12
CA SER A 158 7.42 -5.43 -7.34
C SER A 158 6.77 -5.63 -8.71
N ALA A 159 7.56 -5.90 -9.77
CA ALA A 159 7.03 -6.13 -11.12
C ALA A 159 6.10 -7.35 -11.19
N PHE A 160 6.44 -8.43 -10.49
CA PHE A 160 5.57 -9.61 -10.41
C PHE A 160 4.23 -9.27 -9.74
N VAL A 161 4.26 -8.61 -8.58
CA VAL A 161 3.05 -8.18 -7.86
C VAL A 161 2.22 -7.20 -8.69
N ALA A 162 2.88 -6.26 -9.39
CA ALA A 162 2.22 -5.30 -10.27
C ALA A 162 1.43 -6.01 -11.39
N ARG A 163 2.01 -7.05 -12.01
CA ARG A 163 1.31 -7.83 -13.03
C ARG A 163 0.11 -8.60 -12.49
N LEU A 164 0.18 -9.14 -11.28
CA LEU A 164 -0.97 -9.79 -10.65
C LEU A 164 -2.07 -8.77 -10.30
N LEU A 165 -1.71 -7.60 -9.77
CA LEU A 165 -2.65 -6.51 -9.50
C LEU A 165 -3.36 -5.99 -10.77
N GLU A 166 -2.68 -6.05 -11.91
CA GLU A 166 -3.22 -5.66 -13.22
C GLU A 166 -4.13 -6.72 -13.84
N LEU A 167 -3.69 -7.98 -13.84
CA LEU A 167 -4.31 -9.05 -14.63
C LEU A 167 -5.36 -9.86 -13.86
N ASP A 168 -5.20 -10.01 -12.55
CA ASP A 168 -6.11 -10.77 -11.71
C ASP A 168 -6.95 -9.83 -10.83
N GLY A 169 -8.21 -9.63 -11.23
CA GLY A 169 -9.15 -8.79 -10.50
C GLY A 169 -9.57 -9.31 -9.13
N ALA A 170 -9.29 -10.58 -8.80
CA ALA A 170 -9.54 -11.16 -7.49
C ALA A 170 -8.28 -11.26 -6.62
N PHE A 171 -7.12 -10.84 -7.13
CA PHE A 171 -5.82 -11.05 -6.48
C PHE A 171 -5.78 -10.59 -5.03
N LEU A 172 -6.16 -9.34 -4.73
CA LEU A 172 -6.15 -8.84 -3.35
C LEU A 172 -7.21 -9.49 -2.48
N ALA A 173 -8.34 -9.90 -3.06
CA ALA A 173 -9.40 -10.59 -2.33
C ALA A 173 -8.96 -12.00 -1.91
N ASN A 174 -8.35 -12.75 -2.84
CA ASN A 174 -7.77 -14.06 -2.57
C ASN A 174 -6.63 -13.96 -1.56
N ALA A 175 -5.71 -13.00 -1.76
CA ALA A 175 -4.60 -12.78 -0.84
C ALA A 175 -5.07 -12.45 0.58
N PHE A 176 -6.15 -11.65 0.73
CA PHE A 176 -6.74 -11.36 2.03
C PHE A 176 -7.41 -12.59 2.67
N GLY A 177 -8.02 -13.47 1.87
CA GLY A 177 -8.62 -14.72 2.35
C GLY A 177 -7.58 -15.75 2.81
N GLU A 178 -6.53 -15.93 1.99
CA GLU A 178 -5.61 -17.06 2.11
C GLU A 178 -4.32 -16.71 2.88
N LEU A 179 -3.69 -15.56 2.62
CA LEU A 179 -2.37 -15.23 3.18
C LEU A 179 -2.41 -14.93 4.68
N PRO A 180 -1.46 -15.44 5.50
CA PRO A 180 -1.30 -15.02 6.90
C PRO A 180 -1.28 -13.50 7.01
N SER A 181 -1.87 -12.94 8.08
CA SER A 181 -2.08 -11.49 8.17
C SER A 181 -0.78 -10.68 8.04
N SER A 182 0.33 -11.17 8.59
CA SER A 182 1.66 -10.57 8.43
C SER A 182 2.19 -10.63 6.99
N ALA A 183 1.94 -11.73 6.27
CA ALA A 183 2.30 -11.85 4.86
C ALA A 183 1.46 -10.92 3.98
N PHE A 184 0.17 -10.76 4.30
CA PHE A 184 -0.70 -9.77 3.66
C PHE A 184 -0.21 -8.33 3.92
N THR A 185 0.24 -8.01 5.14
CA THR A 185 0.85 -6.71 5.44
C THR A 185 2.09 -6.45 4.56
N ASN A 186 2.95 -7.45 4.35
CA ASN A 186 4.10 -7.32 3.43
C ASN A 186 3.66 -7.08 1.98
N LEU A 187 2.59 -7.75 1.52
CA LEU A 187 2.01 -7.50 0.20
C LEU A 187 1.48 -6.07 0.07
N LEU A 188 0.87 -5.53 1.12
CA LEU A 188 0.40 -4.14 1.15
C LEU A 188 1.56 -3.13 1.08
N HIS A 189 2.72 -3.42 1.67
CA HIS A 189 3.91 -2.56 1.48
C HIS A 189 4.34 -2.47 0.01
N ILE A 190 4.34 -3.60 -0.70
CA ILE A 190 4.65 -3.62 -2.14
C ILE A 190 3.57 -2.85 -2.91
N THR A 191 2.30 -3.07 -2.58
CA THR A 191 1.16 -2.45 -3.24
C THR A 191 1.18 -0.92 -3.06
N GLU A 192 1.48 -0.45 -1.86
CA GLU A 192 1.59 0.98 -1.53
C GLU A 192 2.78 1.62 -2.26
N ALA A 193 3.95 0.99 -2.28
CA ALA A 193 5.10 1.46 -3.05
C ALA A 193 4.80 1.56 -4.56
N LEU A 194 4.06 0.61 -5.12
CA LEU A 194 3.61 0.65 -6.51
C LEU A 194 2.61 1.80 -6.76
N CYS A 195 1.68 2.03 -5.82
CA CYS A 195 0.73 3.14 -5.88
C CYS A 195 1.38 4.52 -5.67
N ASP A 196 2.51 4.60 -4.96
CA ASP A 196 3.23 5.86 -4.73
C ASP A 196 4.22 6.18 -5.86
N GLY A 197 4.90 5.19 -6.44
CA GLY A 197 5.75 5.38 -7.62
C GLY A 197 4.98 5.94 -8.82
N MET A 198 3.68 5.66 -8.86
CA MET A 198 2.67 6.24 -9.73
C MET A 198 2.54 7.78 -9.63
N VAL A 199 2.87 8.41 -8.49
CA VAL A 199 2.72 9.87 -8.25
C VAL A 199 3.94 10.66 -8.77
N MET A 200 5.11 10.02 -8.92
CA MET A 200 6.39 10.66 -9.20
C MET A 200 6.73 10.89 -10.69
N GLY A 201 5.74 10.92 -11.59
CA GLY A 201 5.90 11.61 -12.88
C GLY A 201 6.50 10.83 -14.06
N ALA A 202 6.46 9.50 -14.08
CA ALA A 202 6.72 8.75 -15.31
C ALA A 202 5.48 8.74 -16.23
N ARG A 203 5.22 9.85 -16.93
CA ARG A 203 4.30 9.94 -18.09
C ARG A 203 4.82 9.18 -19.33
N ALA A 204 5.65 8.16 -19.14
CA ALA A 204 6.25 7.38 -20.20
C ALA A 204 5.60 5.99 -20.23
N GLU A 205 4.75 5.74 -21.23
CA GLU A 205 4.32 4.47 -21.87
C GLU A 205 4.26 3.13 -21.08
N GLY A 206 4.34 3.13 -19.75
CA GLY A 206 4.42 1.95 -18.89
C GLY A 206 3.84 2.23 -17.50
N GLU A 207 2.73 2.97 -17.47
CA GLU A 207 2.01 3.29 -16.23
C GLU A 207 1.53 2.00 -15.57
N PHE A 208 1.88 1.78 -14.29
CA PHE A 208 1.28 0.71 -13.50
C PHE A 208 -0.25 0.85 -13.57
N ARG A 209 -0.95 -0.24 -13.85
CA ARG A 209 -2.42 -0.28 -13.91
C ARG A 209 -2.91 -1.33 -12.94
N MET A 210 -3.62 -0.91 -11.91
CA MET A 210 -4.31 -1.83 -11.00
C MET A 210 -5.70 -2.13 -11.57
N HIS A 211 -6.12 -3.39 -11.53
CA HIS A 211 -7.48 -3.76 -11.87
C HIS A 211 -8.49 -3.07 -10.94
N PRO A 212 -9.61 -2.51 -11.43
CA PRO A 212 -10.59 -1.78 -10.60
C PRO A 212 -11.13 -2.57 -9.40
N ASN A 213 -11.23 -3.89 -9.50
CA ASN A 213 -11.65 -4.75 -8.38
C ASN A 213 -10.61 -4.82 -7.26
N ASN A 214 -9.31 -4.79 -7.58
CA ASN A 214 -8.26 -4.70 -6.56
C ASN A 214 -8.32 -3.33 -5.85
N ALA A 215 -8.55 -2.25 -6.60
CA ALA A 215 -8.78 -0.93 -6.00
C ALA A 215 -10.02 -0.91 -5.09
N GLN A 216 -11.11 -1.57 -5.50
CA GLN A 216 -12.31 -1.73 -4.67
C GLN A 216 -12.02 -2.55 -3.41
N MET A 217 -11.22 -3.62 -3.51
CA MET A 217 -10.84 -4.45 -2.37
C MET A 217 -10.11 -3.64 -1.28
N LEU A 218 -9.24 -2.68 -1.67
CA LEU A 218 -8.59 -1.78 -0.70
C LEU A 218 -9.62 -0.98 0.11
N VAL A 219 -10.64 -0.45 -0.55
CA VAL A 219 -11.76 0.26 0.09
C VAL A 219 -12.58 -0.67 0.98
N ASP A 220 -12.81 -1.90 0.54
CA ASP A 220 -13.58 -2.89 1.29
C ASP A 220 -12.85 -3.32 2.58
N ILE A 221 -11.52 -3.47 2.55
CA ILE A 221 -10.73 -3.81 3.73
C ILE A 221 -10.74 -2.67 4.77
N VAL A 222 -10.66 -1.41 4.34
CA VAL A 222 -10.77 -0.24 5.26
C VAL A 222 -12.12 -0.24 5.97
N ARG A 223 -13.21 -0.46 5.22
CA ARG A 223 -14.56 -0.57 5.81
C ARG A 223 -14.70 -1.80 6.69
N ARG A 224 -14.10 -2.93 6.31
CA ARG A 224 -14.11 -4.16 7.08
C ARG A 224 -13.40 -3.98 8.42
N ALA A 225 -12.25 -3.30 8.45
CA ALA A 225 -11.54 -3.00 9.69
C ALA A 225 -12.43 -2.19 10.66
N HIS A 226 -13.12 -1.16 10.14
CA HIS A 226 -14.06 -0.39 10.95
C HIS A 226 -15.23 -1.24 11.48
N PHE A 227 -15.77 -2.13 10.63
CA PHE A 227 -16.80 -3.09 11.03
C PHE A 227 -16.31 -4.05 12.12
N ASP A 228 -15.12 -4.63 11.97
CA ASP A 228 -14.59 -5.63 12.90
C ASP A 228 -14.34 -5.04 14.31
N TYR A 229 -13.89 -3.79 14.42
CA TYR A 229 -13.81 -3.11 15.73
C TYR A 229 -15.19 -2.81 16.31
N THR A 230 -16.19 -2.57 15.47
CA THR A 230 -17.59 -2.38 15.90
C THR A 230 -18.19 -3.68 16.41
N ASP A 231 -17.93 -4.78 15.70
CA ASP A 231 -18.38 -6.12 16.06
C ASP A 231 -17.75 -6.58 17.37
N GLU A 232 -16.42 -6.46 17.48
CA GLU A 232 -15.70 -6.78 18.72
C GLU A 232 -16.21 -5.95 19.91
N ALA A 233 -16.51 -4.66 19.68
CA ALA A 233 -17.10 -3.77 20.69
C ALA A 233 -18.44 -4.26 21.24
N ARG A 234 -19.28 -4.87 20.39
CA ARG A 234 -20.61 -5.37 20.75
C ARG A 234 -20.56 -6.75 21.39
N GLU A 235 -19.76 -7.66 20.86
CA GLU A 235 -19.75 -9.07 21.26
C GLU A 235 -18.71 -9.38 22.36
N GLY A 236 -17.77 -8.45 22.60
CA GLY A 236 -16.68 -8.63 23.55
C GLY A 236 -15.55 -9.52 23.00
N PRO A 237 -14.42 -9.62 23.73
CA PRO A 237 -13.33 -10.51 23.35
C PRO A 237 -13.77 -11.98 23.52
N SER A 238 -14.25 -12.57 22.42
CA SER A 238 -14.57 -13.99 22.19
C SER A 238 -15.84 -14.58 22.82
N THR A 239 -16.78 -14.95 21.95
CA THR A 239 -17.37 -16.31 21.89
C THR A 239 -17.86 -16.68 20.47
N THR A 240 -18.03 -15.72 19.55
CA THR A 240 -18.59 -15.98 18.20
C THR A 240 -17.98 -15.18 17.04
N THR A 241 -16.98 -14.33 17.26
CA THR A 241 -16.30 -13.58 16.18
C THR A 241 -15.82 -14.52 15.08
N SER A 242 -16.19 -14.23 13.84
CA SER A 242 -15.79 -15.04 12.69
C SER A 242 -14.26 -15.25 12.68
N SER A 243 -13.78 -16.44 12.29
CA SER A 243 -12.35 -16.77 12.26
C SER A 243 -11.50 -15.74 11.48
N SER A 244 -12.12 -15.07 10.51
CA SER A 244 -11.52 -13.99 9.73
C SER A 244 -11.27 -12.71 10.55
N SER A 245 -12.26 -12.22 11.31
CA SER A 245 -12.11 -10.98 12.09
C SER A 245 -11.07 -11.13 13.19
N ALA A 246 -11.05 -12.28 13.89
CA ALA A 246 -10.06 -12.56 14.93
C ALA A 246 -8.62 -12.61 14.41
N ARG A 247 -8.43 -13.00 13.13
CA ARG A 247 -7.12 -13.08 12.46
C ARG A 247 -6.54 -11.71 12.15
N PHE A 248 -7.37 -10.76 11.70
CA PHE A 248 -6.89 -9.47 11.18
C PHE A 248 -6.94 -8.33 12.20
N LEU A 249 -7.82 -8.39 13.20
CA LEU A 249 -7.98 -7.32 14.19
C LEU A 249 -6.66 -6.85 14.84
N PRO A 250 -5.71 -7.75 15.21
CA PRO A 250 -4.43 -7.33 15.80
C PRO A 250 -3.48 -6.64 14.80
N GLU A 251 -3.66 -6.85 13.50
CA GLU A 251 -2.75 -6.38 12.44
C GLU A 251 -3.28 -5.15 11.72
N TYR A 252 -4.57 -4.81 11.86
CA TYR A 252 -5.12 -3.56 11.32
C TYR A 252 -4.33 -2.29 11.65
N PRO A 253 -3.77 -2.12 12.86
CA PRO A 253 -2.95 -0.96 13.15
C PRO A 253 -1.71 -0.83 12.23
N ASN A 254 -1.19 -1.93 11.67
CA ASN A 254 -0.09 -1.95 10.70
C ASN A 254 -0.60 -1.84 9.24
N GLN A 255 -1.77 -2.40 8.95
CA GLN A 255 -2.32 -2.47 7.58
C GLN A 255 -3.03 -1.19 7.15
N LEU A 256 -3.77 -0.53 8.06
CA LEU A 256 -4.57 0.65 7.76
C LEU A 256 -3.76 1.82 7.17
N PRO A 257 -2.56 2.17 7.69
CA PRO A 257 -1.75 3.22 7.06
C PRO A 257 -1.41 2.91 5.59
N LEU A 258 -1.08 1.65 5.27
CA LEU A 258 -0.73 1.22 3.90
C LEU A 258 -1.95 1.26 2.97
N LEU A 259 -3.10 0.76 3.45
CA LEU A 259 -4.36 0.80 2.71
C LEU A 259 -4.79 2.24 2.39
N LEU A 260 -4.68 3.12 3.38
CA LEU A 260 -5.01 4.54 3.22
C LEU A 260 -4.00 5.26 2.32
N GLY A 261 -2.72 4.90 2.38
CA GLY A 261 -1.70 5.36 1.44
C GLY A 261 -2.05 5.00 0.00
N CYS A 262 -2.42 3.74 -0.25
CA CYS A 262 -2.89 3.30 -1.57
C CYS A 262 -4.12 4.10 -2.02
N ILE A 263 -5.16 4.22 -1.18
CA ILE A 263 -6.39 4.97 -1.51
C ILE A 263 -6.07 6.45 -1.81
N ALA A 264 -5.19 7.07 -1.02
CA ALA A 264 -4.77 8.44 -1.26
C ALA A 264 -4.11 8.60 -2.62
N SER A 265 -3.28 7.63 -3.04
CA SER A 265 -2.62 7.66 -4.35
C SER A 265 -3.59 7.39 -5.50
N LEU A 266 -4.50 6.42 -5.36
CA LEU A 266 -5.55 6.16 -6.34
C LEU A 266 -6.48 7.38 -6.52
N ALA A 267 -6.75 8.13 -5.45
CA ALA A 267 -7.56 9.33 -5.50
C ALA A 267 -6.98 10.44 -6.40
N THR A 268 -5.67 10.44 -6.68
CA THR A 268 -5.06 11.41 -7.61
C THR A 268 -5.25 11.07 -9.09
N ARG A 269 -5.84 9.90 -9.40
CA ARG A 269 -5.97 9.31 -10.73
C ARG A 269 -7.44 9.10 -11.10
N ARG A 270 -8.16 10.21 -11.15
CA ARG A 270 -9.62 10.20 -11.33
C ARG A 270 -10.07 9.50 -12.62
N ASP A 271 -9.31 9.64 -13.69
CA ASP A 271 -9.58 9.02 -14.99
C ASP A 271 -9.56 7.48 -14.94
N LEU A 272 -8.80 6.90 -14.02
CA LEU A 272 -8.69 5.44 -13.87
C LEU A 272 -9.55 4.89 -12.72
N PHE A 273 -9.61 5.61 -11.59
CA PHE A 273 -10.18 5.09 -10.34
C PHE A 273 -11.32 5.94 -9.76
N GLY A 274 -11.70 7.04 -10.43
CA GLY A 274 -12.79 7.91 -9.99
C GLY A 274 -14.09 7.13 -9.80
N ASP A 275 -14.46 6.29 -10.78
CA ASP A 275 -15.67 5.46 -10.73
C ASP A 275 -15.64 4.39 -9.62
N VAL A 276 -14.44 3.95 -9.21
CA VAL A 276 -14.29 3.01 -8.09
C VAL A 276 -14.48 3.76 -6.78
N LEU A 277 -13.76 4.85 -6.57
CA LEU A 277 -13.77 5.59 -5.30
C LEU A 277 -15.08 6.34 -5.06
N GLN A 278 -15.78 6.75 -6.13
CA GLN A 278 -17.05 7.49 -6.07
C GLN A 278 -18.27 6.60 -6.35
N ARG A 279 -18.09 5.28 -6.45
CA ARG A 279 -19.18 4.32 -6.65
C ARG A 279 -20.24 4.48 -5.56
N GLU A 280 -21.51 4.35 -5.95
CA GLU A 280 -22.62 4.30 -5.00
C GLU A 280 -22.34 3.22 -3.92
N GLY A 281 -22.46 3.60 -2.65
CA GLY A 281 -22.10 2.76 -1.50
C GLY A 281 -20.69 2.99 -0.95
N ASN A 282 -19.78 3.65 -1.68
CA ASN A 282 -18.45 4.02 -1.19
C ASN A 282 -18.42 5.37 -0.46
N GLU A 283 -19.57 6.03 -0.31
CA GLU A 283 -19.68 7.31 0.41
C GLU A 283 -19.22 7.21 1.87
N ALA A 284 -19.46 6.06 2.51
CA ALA A 284 -19.05 5.79 3.88
C ALA A 284 -17.53 5.69 4.04
N LEU A 285 -16.76 5.54 2.95
CA LEU A 285 -15.30 5.51 3.01
C LEU A 285 -14.76 6.80 3.64
N VAL A 286 -15.29 7.96 3.24
CA VAL A 286 -14.85 9.26 3.75
C VAL A 286 -15.10 9.34 5.26
N ASP A 287 -16.28 8.89 5.72
CA ASP A 287 -16.61 8.85 7.15
C ASP A 287 -15.61 7.99 7.93
N CYS A 288 -15.33 6.77 7.44
CA CYS A 288 -14.35 5.87 8.05
C CYS A 288 -12.95 6.49 8.15
N ILE A 289 -12.48 7.17 7.09
CA ILE A 289 -11.15 7.80 7.10
C ILE A 289 -11.10 8.96 8.11
N VAL A 290 -12.16 9.74 8.21
CA VAL A 290 -12.25 10.85 9.17
C VAL A 290 -12.30 10.35 10.61
N GLU A 291 -13.04 9.27 10.87
CA GLU A 291 -13.04 8.60 12.18
C GLU A 291 -11.68 7.99 12.52
N MET A 292 -10.98 7.43 11.54
CA MET A 292 -9.62 6.92 11.70
C MET A 292 -8.62 8.03 12.07
N LEU A 293 -8.71 9.22 11.49
CA LEU A 293 -7.88 10.36 11.89
C LEU A 293 -8.17 10.78 13.34
N ASP A 294 -9.44 10.81 13.73
CA ASP A 294 -9.86 11.14 15.09
C ASP A 294 -9.36 10.12 16.13
N VAL A 295 -9.50 8.83 15.82
CA VAL A 295 -8.90 7.72 16.59
C VAL A 295 -7.40 7.88 16.73
N THR A 296 -6.71 8.24 15.65
CA THR A 296 -5.25 8.40 15.62
C THR A 296 -4.79 9.55 16.51
N LEU A 297 -5.45 10.71 16.44
CA LEU A 297 -5.14 11.87 17.29
C LEU A 297 -5.46 11.59 18.76
N HIS A 298 -6.54 10.87 19.05
CA HIS A 298 -6.84 10.44 20.41
C HIS A 298 -5.80 9.45 20.96
N ALA A 299 -5.36 8.48 20.14
CA ALA A 299 -4.28 7.56 20.50
C ALA A 299 -2.96 8.29 20.79
N GLU A 300 -2.61 9.31 19.99
CA GLU A 300 -1.46 10.19 20.24
C GLU A 300 -1.58 10.87 21.62
N GLY A 301 -2.76 11.42 21.95
CA GLY A 301 -3.04 12.03 23.25
C GLY A 301 -2.95 11.04 24.42
N CYS A 302 -3.39 9.80 24.24
CA CYS A 302 -3.23 8.73 25.22
C CYS A 302 -1.76 8.39 25.49
N LEU A 303 -0.93 8.27 24.44
CA LEU A 303 0.50 8.03 24.61
C LEU A 303 1.20 9.21 25.32
N GLN A 304 0.84 10.45 24.97
CA GLN A 304 1.38 11.64 25.62
C GLN A 304 1.10 11.64 27.14
N ARG A 305 -0.14 11.34 27.54
CA ARG A 305 -0.49 11.26 28.96
C ARG A 305 0.26 10.16 29.69
N ALA A 306 0.41 8.98 29.06
CA ALA A 306 1.17 7.88 29.63
C ALA A 306 2.66 8.20 29.81
N GLU A 307 3.21 9.14 29.02
CA GLU A 307 4.55 9.70 29.22
C GLU A 307 4.59 10.66 30.40
N GLU A 308 3.61 11.57 30.47
CA GLU A 308 3.52 12.55 31.56
C GLU A 308 3.33 11.88 32.93
N THR A 309 2.59 10.78 33.03
CA THR A 309 2.44 10.00 34.27
C THR A 309 3.62 9.08 34.58
N GLY A 310 4.48 8.78 33.59
CA GLY A 310 5.64 7.92 33.75
C GLY A 310 6.95 8.67 34.00
N GLU A 311 7.01 9.97 33.66
CA GLU A 311 8.15 10.86 33.85
C GLU A 311 8.12 11.61 35.21
N GLU A 312 7.21 11.28 36.14
CA GLU A 312 7.18 11.90 37.48
C GLU A 312 8.35 11.48 38.41
N GLU A 313 9.23 10.54 38.00
CA GLU A 313 10.41 10.15 38.79
C GLU A 313 11.76 10.73 38.32
N GLU A 314 11.87 11.37 37.14
CA GLU A 314 13.16 11.97 36.71
C GLU A 314 13.03 13.42 36.22
N GLU A 315 13.65 14.29 37.04
CA GLU A 315 14.13 15.64 36.77
C GLU A 315 13.11 16.80 36.64
N ARG A 316 13.28 17.74 37.58
CA ARG A 316 12.81 19.12 37.54
C ARG A 316 13.07 19.73 36.15
N ARG A 317 12.03 19.83 35.33
CA ARG A 317 12.10 20.50 34.03
C ARG A 317 12.43 21.99 34.26
N PRO A 318 13.45 22.57 33.59
CA PRO A 318 13.73 24.00 33.67
C PRO A 318 12.56 24.81 33.10
N GLU A 319 12.21 25.91 33.77
CA GLU A 319 11.04 26.77 33.54
C GLU A 319 10.99 27.43 32.13
N ASP A 320 12.08 27.38 31.37
CA ASP A 320 12.25 28.05 30.07
C ASP A 320 11.91 27.18 28.84
N ARG A 321 11.46 25.92 29.02
CA ARG A 321 11.01 25.12 27.86
C ARG A 321 9.59 25.52 27.44
N PRO A 322 9.32 25.72 26.14
CA PRO A 322 7.96 25.95 25.66
C PRO A 322 7.03 24.84 26.17
N GLN A 323 5.87 25.24 26.71
CA GLN A 323 4.90 24.30 27.26
C GLN A 323 4.52 23.26 26.19
N ARG A 324 4.64 21.96 26.53
CA ARG A 324 4.15 20.88 25.66
C ARG A 324 2.66 21.14 25.40
N ALA A 325 2.27 21.10 24.13
CA ALA A 325 0.88 21.29 23.76
C ALA A 325 -0.01 20.25 24.47
N PRO A 326 -1.23 20.63 24.91
CA PRO A 326 -2.12 19.72 25.63
C PRO A 326 -2.45 18.50 24.77
N ALA A 327 -2.61 17.35 25.43
CA ALA A 327 -3.03 16.10 24.79
C ALA A 327 -4.39 16.30 24.08
N PHE A 328 -4.53 15.71 22.89
CA PHE A 328 -5.78 15.74 22.15
C PHE A 328 -6.72 14.66 22.69
N ASP A 329 -7.90 15.07 23.15
CA ASP A 329 -8.97 14.16 23.56
C ASP A 329 -10.19 14.38 22.67
N SER A 330 -10.67 13.30 22.06
CA SER A 330 -11.88 13.32 21.25
C SER A 330 -13.07 12.82 22.07
N PRO A 331 -14.07 13.69 22.34
CA PRO A 331 -15.31 13.25 22.98
C PRO A 331 -16.02 12.15 22.18
N ARG A 332 -15.91 12.20 20.84
CA ARG A 332 -16.49 11.18 19.95
C ARG A 332 -15.86 9.82 20.18
N VAL A 333 -14.52 9.74 20.20
CA VAL A 333 -13.80 8.49 20.46
C VAL A 333 -14.12 7.95 21.86
N LEU A 334 -14.12 8.81 22.88
CA LEU A 334 -14.45 8.42 24.27
C LEU A 334 -15.89 7.91 24.42
N SER A 335 -16.83 8.45 23.66
CA SER A 335 -18.23 8.03 23.69
C SER A 335 -18.50 6.75 22.88
N SER A 336 -17.56 6.33 22.04
CA SER A 336 -17.70 5.16 21.16
C SER A 336 -16.79 4.01 21.59
N PRO A 337 -17.36 2.89 22.09
CA PRO A 337 -16.55 1.73 22.48
C PRO A 337 -15.69 1.16 21.36
N SER A 338 -16.17 1.19 20.11
CA SER A 338 -15.43 0.66 18.95
C SER A 338 -14.23 1.53 18.61
N LEU A 339 -14.41 2.85 18.55
CA LEU A 339 -13.33 3.80 18.28
C LEU A 339 -12.30 3.82 19.42
N SER A 340 -12.77 3.73 20.68
CA SER A 340 -11.89 3.60 21.84
C SER A 340 -11.01 2.35 21.78
N ARG A 341 -11.55 1.21 21.34
CA ARG A 341 -10.76 -0.02 21.16
C ARG A 341 -9.77 0.09 20.01
N MET A 342 -10.16 0.69 18.89
CA MET A 342 -9.25 0.96 17.79
C MET A 342 -8.09 1.85 18.27
N ALA A 343 -8.37 2.94 19.01
CA ALA A 343 -7.34 3.80 19.60
C ALA A 343 -6.40 3.03 20.53
N ALA A 344 -6.95 2.18 21.40
CA ALA A 344 -6.16 1.32 22.27
C ALA A 344 -5.27 0.33 21.50
N ALA A 345 -5.74 -0.20 20.37
CA ALA A 345 -4.96 -1.08 19.51
C ALA A 345 -3.78 -0.36 18.85
N PHE A 346 -3.93 0.91 18.46
CA PHE A 346 -2.82 1.73 17.97
C PHE A 346 -1.75 1.96 19.05
N CYS A 347 -2.16 2.12 20.31
CA CYS A 347 -1.25 2.27 21.45
C CYS A 347 -0.57 0.94 21.86
N LYS A 348 -1.11 -0.21 21.46
CA LYS A 348 -0.62 -1.53 21.85
C LYS A 348 0.55 -1.95 20.96
N ASP A 349 1.77 -1.77 21.47
CA ASP A 349 2.98 -2.32 20.87
C ASP A 349 4.00 -2.71 21.95
N ALA A 350 4.96 -3.56 21.59
CA ALA A 350 6.05 -3.99 22.46
C ALA A 350 6.98 -2.83 22.84
N SER A 351 7.07 -1.80 21.98
CA SER A 351 7.80 -0.57 22.31
C SER A 351 6.95 0.68 22.06
N ARG A 352 7.06 1.65 22.98
CA ARG A 352 6.40 2.96 22.85
C ARG A 352 6.82 3.69 21.57
N GLN A 353 8.06 3.51 21.14
CA GLN A 353 8.58 4.11 19.91
C GLN A 353 7.86 3.56 18.66
N ARG A 354 7.61 2.25 18.58
CA ARG A 354 6.85 1.67 17.45
C ARG A 354 5.40 2.13 17.42
N ALA A 355 4.77 2.27 18.58
CA ALA A 355 3.42 2.83 18.67
C ALA A 355 3.36 4.27 18.13
N LYS A 356 4.38 5.09 18.43
CA LYS A 356 4.54 6.44 17.87
C LYS A 356 4.72 6.44 16.36
N GLU A 357 5.62 5.61 15.84
CA GLU A 357 5.86 5.48 14.40
C GLU A 357 4.59 5.08 13.65
N ARG A 358 3.83 4.13 14.21
CA ARG A 358 2.53 3.69 13.68
C ARG A 358 1.50 4.83 13.66
N ILE A 359 1.39 5.59 14.74
CA ILE A 359 0.50 6.77 14.83
C ILE A 359 0.90 7.83 13.81
N GLY A 360 2.21 8.11 13.68
CA GLY A 360 2.75 9.04 12.69
C GLY A 360 2.39 8.63 11.25
N ALA A 361 2.59 7.36 10.91
CA ALA A 361 2.23 6.80 9.60
C ALA A 361 0.71 6.89 9.33
N MET A 362 -0.11 6.50 10.31
CA MET A 362 -1.57 6.57 10.21
C MET A 362 -2.07 8.01 10.05
N LYS A 363 -1.50 8.95 10.80
CA LYS A 363 -1.82 10.38 10.70
C LYS A 363 -1.49 10.92 9.31
N CYS A 364 -0.30 10.60 8.78
CA CYS A 364 0.10 11.00 7.43
C CYS A 364 -0.83 10.42 6.35
N ALA A 365 -1.12 9.12 6.42
CA ALA A 365 -1.96 8.43 5.44
C ALA A 365 -3.41 8.95 5.44
N THR A 366 -4.00 9.16 6.62
CA THR A 366 -5.37 9.71 6.75
C THR A 366 -5.48 11.13 6.22
N VAL A 367 -4.56 12.05 6.56
CA VAL A 367 -4.63 13.44 6.05
C VAL A 367 -4.42 13.49 4.53
N ARG A 368 -3.52 12.67 3.98
CA ARG A 368 -3.30 12.57 2.53
C ARG A 368 -4.53 12.03 1.82
N ALA A 369 -5.17 10.99 2.36
CA ALA A 369 -6.40 10.41 1.79
C ALA A 369 -7.57 11.40 1.83
N ILE A 370 -7.80 12.07 2.97
CA ILE A 370 -8.84 13.11 3.10
C ILE A 370 -8.61 14.22 2.09
N GLY A 371 -7.38 14.74 2.00
CA GLY A 371 -7.04 15.82 1.09
C GLY A 371 -7.29 15.47 -0.37
N ASN A 372 -6.81 14.30 -0.81
CA ASN A 372 -6.93 13.88 -2.21
C ASN A 372 -8.39 13.55 -2.59
N LEU A 373 -9.14 12.85 -1.73
CA LEU A 373 -10.57 12.59 -1.97
C LEU A 373 -11.40 13.88 -2.00
N SER A 374 -11.01 14.87 -1.18
CA SER A 374 -11.63 16.20 -1.13
C SER A 374 -11.28 17.05 -2.35
N ALA A 375 -10.08 16.94 -2.90
CA ALA A 375 -9.68 17.67 -4.10
C ALA A 375 -10.58 17.31 -5.30
N GLU A 376 -10.92 16.02 -5.42
CA GLU A 376 -11.60 15.47 -6.59
C GLU A 376 -13.13 15.54 -6.54
N CYS A 377 -13.73 15.53 -5.35
CA CYS A 377 -15.17 15.32 -5.22
C CYS A 377 -15.83 16.27 -4.21
N ALA A 378 -16.79 17.06 -4.67
CA ALA A 378 -17.52 18.01 -3.83
C ALA A 378 -18.34 17.32 -2.72
N SER A 379 -18.94 16.15 -2.99
CA SER A 379 -19.66 15.40 -1.96
C SER A 379 -18.71 14.87 -0.88
N SER A 380 -17.52 14.38 -1.26
CA SER A 380 -16.48 13.99 -0.30
C SER A 380 -16.04 15.16 0.57
N ARG A 381 -15.88 16.37 0.01
CA ARG A 381 -15.56 17.58 0.80
C ARG A 381 -16.61 17.89 1.85
N LEU A 382 -17.88 17.92 1.46
CA LEU A 382 -18.99 18.22 2.36
C LEU A 382 -19.09 17.17 3.46
N ARG A 383 -18.97 15.89 3.08
CA ARG A 383 -19.05 14.77 4.00
C ARG A 383 -17.90 14.75 5.01
N ALA A 384 -16.67 14.94 4.53
CA ALA A 384 -15.50 15.06 5.40
C ALA A 384 -15.64 16.24 6.37
N GLY A 385 -16.12 17.38 5.88
CA GLY A 385 -16.44 18.55 6.69
C GLY A 385 -17.45 18.27 7.81
N ALA A 386 -18.59 17.67 7.47
CA ALA A 386 -19.61 17.26 8.41
C ALA A 386 -19.10 16.24 9.45
N GLY A 387 -18.16 15.39 9.05
CA GLY A 387 -17.47 14.43 9.93
C GLY A 387 -16.41 15.04 10.85
N GLY A 388 -16.13 16.34 10.74
CA GLY A 388 -15.18 17.08 11.58
C GLY A 388 -13.76 17.17 11.01
N ALA A 389 -13.53 16.79 9.75
CA ALA A 389 -12.20 16.72 9.14
C ALA A 389 -11.44 18.06 9.20
N VAL A 390 -12.12 19.20 9.12
CA VAL A 390 -11.48 20.54 9.20
C VAL A 390 -10.75 20.70 10.55
N VAL A 391 -11.40 20.38 11.66
CA VAL A 391 -10.82 20.48 13.01
C VAL A 391 -9.70 19.46 13.19
N LEU A 392 -9.92 18.23 12.70
CA LEU A 392 -8.96 17.13 12.84
C LEU A 392 -7.68 17.39 12.02
N CYS A 393 -7.78 17.89 10.79
CA CYS A 393 -6.62 18.27 9.98
C CYS A 393 -5.87 19.46 10.58
N LEU A 394 -6.56 20.41 11.22
CA LEU A 394 -5.90 21.49 11.97
C LEU A 394 -5.13 20.96 13.19
N ALA A 395 -5.70 19.98 13.90
CA ALA A 395 -5.01 19.30 15.00
C ALA A 395 -3.79 18.51 14.49
N ALA A 396 -3.91 17.80 13.36
CA ALA A 396 -2.84 17.04 12.73
C ALA A 396 -1.71 17.91 12.15
N ALA A 397 -2.01 19.16 11.77
CA ALA A 397 -1.00 20.12 11.32
C ALA A 397 0.02 20.48 12.41
N ARG A 398 -0.30 20.22 13.69
CA ARG A 398 0.61 20.38 14.81
C ARG A 398 1.63 19.24 14.80
N ARG A 399 2.82 19.54 14.29
CA ARG A 399 3.91 18.57 14.21
C ARG A 399 4.41 18.16 15.60
N ARG A 400 4.64 16.86 15.77
CA ARG A 400 5.31 16.21 16.89
C ARG A 400 6.65 15.61 16.43
N ASP A 401 7.50 15.24 17.38
CA ASP A 401 8.84 14.74 17.10
C ASP A 401 8.87 13.39 16.34
N HIS A 402 7.80 12.60 16.47
CA HIS A 402 7.65 11.30 15.82
C HIS A 402 6.83 11.34 14.52
N ASP A 403 6.42 12.53 14.10
CA ASP A 403 5.67 12.69 12.88
C ASP A 403 6.55 12.59 11.64
N ASP A 404 5.94 12.12 10.56
CA ASP A 404 6.51 12.25 9.23
C ASP A 404 6.84 13.73 8.94
N ALA A 405 7.98 13.96 8.31
CA ALA A 405 8.47 15.29 7.95
C ALA A 405 7.43 16.11 7.15
N PHE A 406 6.55 15.44 6.41
CA PHE A 406 5.56 16.05 5.52
C PHE A 406 4.15 16.13 6.12
N VAL A 407 3.87 15.61 7.31
CA VAL A 407 2.49 15.56 7.86
C VAL A 407 1.85 16.95 7.95
N THR A 408 2.63 17.97 8.30
CA THR A 408 2.16 19.35 8.38
C THR A 408 1.78 19.88 7.00
N GLN A 409 2.60 19.60 5.98
CA GLN A 409 2.33 20.04 4.60
C GLN A 409 1.10 19.34 4.05
N TRP A 410 0.97 18.03 4.27
CA TRP A 410 -0.21 17.27 3.87
C TRP A 410 -1.48 17.73 4.60
N SER A 411 -1.38 18.05 5.89
CA SER A 411 -2.51 18.58 6.66
C SER A 411 -2.97 19.95 6.12
N ILE A 412 -2.03 20.85 5.79
CA ILE A 412 -2.33 22.15 5.18
C ILE A 412 -2.95 21.97 3.79
N ALA A 413 -2.41 21.06 2.98
CA ALA A 413 -2.97 20.73 1.67
C ALA A 413 -4.39 20.17 1.79
N ALA A 414 -4.63 19.26 2.73
CA ALA A 414 -5.96 18.71 3.00
C ALA A 414 -6.95 19.81 3.42
N LEU A 415 -6.55 20.72 4.32
CA LEU A 415 -7.37 21.87 4.71
C LEU A 415 -7.73 22.76 3.52
N ARG A 416 -6.77 22.98 2.60
CA ARG A 416 -7.01 23.74 1.38
C ARG A 416 -8.06 23.08 0.52
N TYR A 417 -7.94 21.78 0.27
CA TYR A 417 -8.91 21.04 -0.54
C TYR A 417 -10.28 20.93 0.14
N LEU A 418 -10.33 20.81 1.46
CA LEU A 418 -11.59 20.80 2.22
C LEU A 418 -12.33 22.15 2.14
N CYS A 419 -11.62 23.27 2.22
CA CYS A 419 -12.24 24.59 2.37
C CYS A 419 -12.39 25.37 1.05
N LEU A 420 -11.50 25.17 0.07
CA LEU A 420 -11.55 25.96 -1.16
C LEU A 420 -12.80 25.61 -1.99
N GLY A 421 -13.65 26.62 -2.22
CA GLY A 421 -14.92 26.44 -2.94
C GLY A 421 -16.00 25.67 -2.16
N CYS A 422 -15.87 25.53 -0.84
CA CYS A 422 -16.84 24.86 0.04
C CYS A 422 -17.24 25.80 1.20
N PRO A 423 -18.29 26.62 1.05
CA PRO A 423 -18.72 27.60 2.06
C PRO A 423 -18.97 26.99 3.44
N GLU A 424 -19.58 25.80 3.49
CA GLU A 424 -19.90 25.08 4.72
C GLU A 424 -18.63 24.78 5.54
N ASN A 425 -17.57 24.32 4.86
CA ASN A 425 -16.29 24.03 5.52
C ASN A 425 -15.54 25.31 5.88
N GLN A 426 -15.70 26.38 5.10
CA GLN A 426 -15.15 27.70 5.44
C GLN A 426 -15.83 28.28 6.69
N GLU A 427 -17.14 28.09 6.86
CA GLU A 427 -17.85 28.50 8.07
C GLU A 427 -17.35 27.75 9.31
N ILE A 428 -17.12 26.44 9.19
CA ILE A 428 -16.51 25.64 10.26
C ILE A 428 -15.13 26.22 10.61
N LEU A 429 -14.27 26.46 9.61
CA LEU A 429 -12.93 27.01 9.82
C LEU A 429 -12.98 28.42 10.46
N ALA A 430 -13.94 29.25 10.06
CA ALA A 430 -14.13 30.60 10.61
C ALA A 430 -14.58 30.58 12.07
N ALA A 431 -15.45 29.63 12.42
CA ALA A 431 -16.03 29.46 13.75
C ALA A 431 -15.06 28.89 14.80
N ILE A 432 -13.88 28.42 14.38
CA ILE A 432 -12.82 27.99 15.30
C ILE A 432 -12.23 29.25 15.95
N ASP A 433 -12.78 29.60 17.11
CA ASP A 433 -12.39 30.76 17.93
C ASP A 433 -11.11 30.50 18.74
N SER A 434 -10.58 29.28 18.73
CA SER A 434 -9.34 28.98 19.42
C SER A 434 -8.18 29.65 18.69
N ALA A 435 -7.50 30.55 19.42
CA ALA A 435 -6.15 30.93 19.08
C ALA A 435 -5.38 29.65 18.70
N PRO A 436 -4.80 29.56 17.50
CA PRO A 436 -3.92 28.45 17.20
C PRO A 436 -2.88 28.44 18.31
N THR A 437 -2.82 27.34 19.05
CA THR A 437 -1.93 27.17 20.20
C THR A 437 -0.50 27.45 19.76
N GLY A 438 -0.02 28.68 19.94
CA GLY A 438 1.35 29.19 19.81
C GLY A 438 2.12 29.00 18.50
N ILE A 439 1.71 28.11 17.59
CA ILE A 439 2.58 27.56 16.54
C ILE A 439 2.07 27.81 15.11
N ILE A 440 0.76 27.95 14.92
CA ILE A 440 0.20 28.19 13.58
C ILE A 440 -0.22 29.66 13.52
N ASP A 441 0.47 30.48 12.74
CA ASP A 441 0.00 31.82 12.41
C ASP A 441 -1.36 31.69 11.70
N ARG A 442 -2.47 32.10 12.33
CA ARG A 442 -3.83 31.97 11.75
C ARG A 442 -3.90 32.71 10.42
N ASP A 443 -3.35 33.92 10.37
CA ASP A 443 -3.37 34.76 9.18
C ASP A 443 -2.43 34.19 8.11
N GLY A 444 -1.27 33.67 8.52
CA GLY A 444 -0.35 32.93 7.65
C GLY A 444 -0.95 31.64 7.08
N LEU A 445 -1.68 30.87 7.89
CA LEU A 445 -2.41 29.67 7.45
C LEU A 445 -3.53 30.04 6.49
N LEU A 446 -4.38 31.02 6.85
CA LEU A 446 -5.44 31.50 5.97
C LEU A 446 -4.86 32.03 4.65
N ALA A 447 -3.74 32.75 4.68
CA ALA A 447 -3.04 33.19 3.49
C ALA A 447 -2.52 32.02 2.63
N GLN A 448 -1.93 30.98 3.24
CA GLN A 448 -1.53 29.75 2.53
C GLN A 448 -2.71 28.99 1.94
N LEU A 449 -3.89 29.08 2.57
CA LEU A 449 -5.14 28.54 2.05
C LEU A 449 -5.77 29.41 0.95
N GLY A 450 -5.22 30.58 0.65
CA GLY A 450 -5.78 31.53 -0.31
C GLY A 450 -7.02 32.25 0.23
N LEU A 451 -7.12 32.43 1.54
CA LEU A 451 -8.28 32.98 2.24
C LEU A 451 -7.88 34.19 3.11
N ARG A 452 -8.80 35.12 3.29
CA ARG A 452 -8.69 36.24 4.23
C ARG A 452 -9.94 36.35 5.09
N VAL A 453 -9.79 36.77 6.34
CA VAL A 453 -10.93 37.09 7.20
C VAL A 453 -11.46 38.47 6.82
N VAL A 454 -12.74 38.53 6.44
CA VAL A 454 -13.49 39.77 6.29
C VAL A 454 -14.58 39.78 7.35
N THR A 455 -14.58 40.79 8.22
CA THR A 455 -15.67 41.02 9.15
C THR A 455 -16.85 41.58 8.37
N VAL A 456 -17.93 40.81 8.30
CA VAL A 456 -19.19 41.27 7.70
C VAL A 456 -20.13 41.64 8.85
N GLU A 457 -20.68 42.85 8.77
CA GLU A 457 -21.77 43.27 9.65
C GLU A 457 -23.08 42.79 9.03
N GLU A 458 -23.72 41.80 9.64
CA GLU A 458 -25.07 41.39 9.25
C GLU A 458 -26.09 42.20 10.06
N GLU A 459 -26.96 42.92 9.35
CA GLU A 459 -28.12 43.58 9.93
C GLU A 459 -29.20 42.54 10.24
N ASP A 460 -29.12 41.96 11.44
CA ASP A 460 -30.16 41.09 11.97
C ASP A 460 -31.31 41.99 12.47
N GLY A 461 -32.40 42.06 11.70
CA GLY A 461 -33.51 43.03 11.82
C GLY A 461 -34.27 43.06 13.16
N ALA A 462 -33.80 42.35 14.18
CA ALA A 462 -34.34 42.37 15.54
C ALA A 462 -33.26 42.44 16.66
N ALA A 463 -31.96 42.32 16.36
CA ALA A 463 -30.92 42.16 17.39
C ALA A 463 -29.69 43.09 17.26
N GLY A 464 -29.68 44.03 16.31
CA GLY A 464 -28.54 44.91 16.06
C GLY A 464 -27.40 44.23 15.30
N PRO A 465 -26.37 44.98 14.87
CA PRO A 465 -25.32 44.45 14.00
C PRO A 465 -24.47 43.41 14.72
N LYS A 466 -24.48 42.17 14.23
CA LYS A 466 -23.53 41.13 14.65
C LYS A 466 -22.34 41.14 13.69
N LYS A 467 -21.14 41.32 14.24
CA LYS A 467 -19.90 41.14 13.49
C LYS A 467 -19.62 39.65 13.38
N ARG A 468 -19.76 39.09 12.18
CA ARG A 468 -19.39 37.69 11.90
C ARG A 468 -18.13 37.67 11.04
N ALA A 469 -17.16 36.86 11.45
CA ALA A 469 -15.99 36.60 10.63
C ALA A 469 -16.41 35.74 9.43
N LYS A 470 -16.20 36.24 8.21
CA LYS A 470 -16.43 35.50 6.97
C LYS A 470 -15.09 35.31 6.26
N LEU A 471 -14.81 34.10 5.81
CA LEU A 471 -13.63 33.85 4.97
C LEU A 471 -13.97 34.22 3.53
N MET A 472 -13.10 35.00 2.89
CA MET A 472 -13.18 35.31 1.47
C MET A 472 -11.91 34.82 0.77
N PRO A 473 -11.97 34.43 -0.51
CA PRO A 473 -10.77 34.21 -1.31
C PRO A 473 -9.89 35.46 -1.28
N LEU A 474 -8.57 35.25 -1.27
CA LEU A 474 -7.57 36.31 -1.42
C LEU A 474 -7.63 36.99 -2.78
#